data_AF-I7CFQ1-F1
#
_entry.id   AF-I7CFQ1-F1
#
_cell.length_a   1.000
_cell.length_b   1.000
_cell.length_c   1.000
_cell.angle_alpha   90.00
_cell.angle_beta   90.00
_cell.angle_gamma   90.00
#
_symmetry.space_group_name_H-M   'P 1'
#
loop_
_entity.id
_entity.type
_entity.pdbx_description
1 polymer ?
#
loop_
_entity_poly.entity_id
_entity_poly.type
_entity_poly.pdbx_seq_one_letter_code
_entity_poly.pdbx_strand_id
1 'polypeptide(L)'
;MTRHCTFGIEEEYLLVKLATGQVMAVPSAAVARCCWDAAGPWFAEEMFHSQIEIASPVFDALHQARDFFGERRQRLARALADEGAGLTDRPKRQCFGGYRVRRTTDHRARQPEQSGHRC
;
A
#
# COMPACT_ATOMS: atom_id res chain seq x y z
N MET A 1 -35.31 -15.90 16.36
CA MET A 1 -34.26 -16.71 15.70
C MET A 1 -33.19 -15.76 15.20
N THR A 2 -32.01 -15.76 15.79
CA THR A 2 -30.83 -15.05 15.25
C THR A 2 -30.36 -15.80 14.02
N ARG A 3 -30.34 -15.15 12.86
CA ARG A 3 -29.78 -15.76 11.64
C ARG A 3 -28.27 -15.85 11.80
N HIS A 4 -27.71 -17.03 11.58
CA HIS A 4 -26.27 -17.19 11.42
C HIS A 4 -25.85 -16.37 10.19
N CYS A 5 -24.99 -15.38 10.40
CA CYS A 5 -24.44 -14.52 9.36
C CYS A 5 -22.95 -14.76 9.31
N THR A 6 -22.43 -14.99 8.11
CA THR A 6 -21.01 -15.08 7.84
C THR A 6 -20.49 -13.72 7.39
N PHE A 7 -19.23 -13.39 7.67
CA PHE A 7 -18.66 -12.09 7.33
C PHE A 7 -17.19 -12.18 6.96
N GLY A 8 -16.72 -11.29 6.09
CA GLY A 8 -15.31 -11.01 5.83
C GLY A 8 -14.95 -9.62 6.33
N ILE A 9 -13.66 -9.36 6.54
CA ILE A 9 -13.12 -8.08 6.97
C ILE A 9 -11.87 -7.79 6.12
N GLU A 10 -11.70 -6.53 5.76
CA GLU A 10 -10.48 -6.00 5.14
C GLU A 10 -9.85 -4.99 6.11
N GLU A 11 -8.57 -5.16 6.41
CA GLU A 11 -7.79 -4.19 7.18
C GLU A 11 -6.75 -3.53 6.28
N GLU A 12 -6.88 -2.21 6.10
CA GLU A 12 -5.95 -1.40 5.33
C GLU A 12 -4.93 -0.70 6.23
N TYR A 13 -3.68 -0.70 5.80
CA TYR A 13 -2.57 -0.06 6.51
C TYR A 13 -1.71 0.76 5.55
N LEU A 14 -1.10 1.80 6.09
CA LEU A 14 0.00 2.50 5.44
C LEU A 14 1.34 2.03 6.00
N LEU A 15 2.29 1.82 5.11
CA LEU A 15 3.69 1.58 5.44
C LEU A 15 4.32 2.89 5.89
N VAL A 16 4.97 2.86 7.06
CA VAL A 16 5.67 4.00 7.64
C VAL A 16 7.11 3.66 7.99
N LYS A 17 7.98 4.66 7.99
CA LYS A 17 9.33 4.54 8.56
C LYS A 17 9.21 4.51 10.09
N LEU A 18 9.70 3.46 10.74
CA LEU A 18 9.63 3.34 12.20
C LEU A 18 10.31 4.52 12.92
N ALA A 19 11.44 4.97 12.38
CA ALA A 19 12.22 6.06 12.98
C ALA A 19 11.47 7.40 13.05
N THR A 20 10.53 7.66 12.13
CA THR A 20 9.87 8.97 12.01
C THR A 20 8.34 8.91 12.08
N GLY A 21 7.75 7.72 11.91
CA GLY A 21 6.31 7.54 11.72
C GLY A 21 5.77 8.13 10.42
N GLN A 22 6.64 8.52 9.48
CA GLN A 22 6.22 9.08 8.20
C GLN A 22 5.89 7.98 7.19
N VAL A 23 4.83 8.20 6.41
CA VAL A 23 4.43 7.29 5.33
C VAL A 23 5.55 7.13 4.30
N MET A 24 5.80 5.89 3.90
CA MET A 24 6.78 5.53 2.88
C MET A 24 6.17 5.71 1.51
N ALA A 25 6.31 6.89 0.91
CA ALA A 25 5.74 7.18 -0.41
C ALA A 25 6.13 6.18 -1.52
N VAL A 26 7.34 5.60 -1.41
CA VAL A 26 7.82 4.51 -2.28
C VAL A 26 8.51 3.49 -1.37
N PRO A 27 7.85 2.38 -1.02
CA PRO A 27 8.49 1.30 -0.27
C PRO A 27 9.60 0.63 -1.09
N SER A 28 10.60 0.09 -0.40
CA SER A 28 11.62 -0.71 -1.06
C SER A 28 11.05 -2.05 -1.53
N ALA A 29 11.68 -2.66 -2.53
CA ALA A 29 11.32 -4.01 -2.97
C ALA A 29 11.44 -5.05 -1.83
N ALA A 30 12.38 -4.85 -0.89
CA ALA A 30 12.51 -5.69 0.30
C ALA A 30 11.29 -5.58 1.20
N VAL A 31 10.82 -4.36 1.49
CA VAL A 31 9.59 -4.14 2.28
C VAL A 31 8.37 -4.77 1.62
N ALA A 32 8.20 -4.58 0.30
CA ALA A 32 7.11 -5.20 -0.45
C ALA A 32 7.17 -6.74 -0.37
N ARG A 33 8.37 -7.32 -0.48
CA ARG A 33 8.59 -8.76 -0.35
C ARG A 33 8.26 -9.27 1.05
N CYS A 34 8.69 -8.57 2.10
CA CYS A 34 8.38 -8.90 3.50
C CYS A 34 6.86 -8.92 3.73
N CYS A 35 6.13 -7.94 3.19
CA CYS A 35 4.68 -7.92 3.26
C CYS A 35 4.05 -9.16 2.63
N TRP A 36 4.49 -9.51 1.41
CA TRP A 36 3.97 -10.67 0.68
C TRP A 36 4.27 -11.99 1.40
N ASP A 37 5.50 -12.18 1.88
CA ASP A 37 5.91 -13.40 2.58
C ASP A 37 5.22 -13.55 3.95
N ALA A 38 4.92 -12.44 4.65
CA ALA A 38 4.30 -12.47 5.98
C ALA A 38 2.78 -12.61 5.94
N ALA A 39 2.09 -11.95 5.00
CA ALA A 39 0.63 -11.99 4.88
C ALA A 39 0.13 -13.12 3.95
N GLY A 40 0.97 -13.58 3.02
CA GLY A 40 0.66 -14.70 2.13
C GLY A 40 -0.48 -14.37 1.16
N PRO A 41 -1.42 -15.30 0.87
CA PRO A 41 -2.46 -15.11 -0.14
C PRO A 41 -3.53 -14.08 0.26
N TRP A 42 -3.49 -13.59 1.48
CA TRP A 42 -4.42 -12.60 2.04
C TRP A 42 -3.94 -11.16 1.82
N PHE A 43 -2.79 -10.99 1.16
CA PHE A 43 -2.19 -9.72 0.84
C PHE A 43 -2.67 -9.20 -0.52
N ALA A 44 -3.15 -7.96 -0.55
CA ALA A 44 -3.34 -7.22 -1.78
C ALA A 44 -2.49 -5.94 -1.75
N GLU A 45 -1.78 -5.68 -2.86
CA GLU A 45 -1.17 -4.37 -3.10
C GLU A 45 -2.27 -3.47 -3.66
N GLU A 46 -2.68 -2.49 -2.87
CA GLU A 46 -3.73 -1.55 -3.26
C GLU A 46 -3.18 -0.40 -4.12
N MET A 47 -4.09 0.44 -4.64
CA MET A 47 -3.83 1.49 -5.64
C MET A 47 -2.66 2.45 -5.33
N PHE A 48 -2.17 2.48 -4.08
CA PHE A 48 -0.97 3.19 -3.66
C PHE A 48 0.11 2.20 -3.21
N HIS A 49 1.33 2.30 -3.76
CA HIS A 49 2.48 1.47 -3.37
C HIS A 49 2.75 1.41 -1.86
N SER A 50 2.34 2.43 -1.10
CA SER A 50 2.52 2.55 0.34
C SER A 50 1.39 1.95 1.17
N GLN A 51 0.28 1.56 0.53
CA GLN A 51 -0.88 0.97 1.19
C GLN A 51 -0.84 -0.53 1.01
N ILE A 52 -1.12 -1.24 2.09
CA ILE A 52 -1.29 -2.68 2.07
C ILE A 52 -2.65 -3.03 2.62
N GLU A 53 -3.23 -4.10 2.11
CA GLU A 53 -4.48 -4.65 2.60
C GLU A 53 -4.28 -6.09 3.06
N ILE A 54 -4.94 -6.43 4.17
CA ILE A 54 -5.13 -7.81 4.61
C ILE A 54 -6.62 -8.13 4.50
N ALA A 55 -6.97 -8.93 3.49
CA ALA A 55 -8.33 -9.43 3.30
C ALA A 55 -8.51 -10.76 4.05
N SER A 56 -9.53 -10.86 4.88
CA SER A 56 -9.76 -12.08 5.67
C SER A 56 -10.49 -13.17 4.87
N PRO A 57 -10.38 -14.44 5.29
CA PRO A 57 -11.39 -15.43 4.94
C PRO A 57 -12.75 -15.05 5.53
N VAL A 58 -13.79 -15.75 5.09
CA VAL A 58 -15.12 -15.64 5.68
C VAL A 58 -15.14 -16.33 7.04
N PHE A 59 -15.66 -15.64 8.06
CA PHE A 59 -15.79 -16.13 9.43
C PHE A 59 -17.25 -16.32 9.82
N ASP A 60 -17.47 -17.23 10.78
CA ASP A 60 -18.74 -17.47 11.44
C ASP A 60 -18.84 -16.72 12.78
N ALA A 61 -17.70 -16.30 13.35
CA ALA A 61 -17.63 -15.66 14.65
C ALA A 61 -16.48 -14.64 14.78
N LEU A 62 -16.73 -13.56 15.53
CA LEU A 62 -15.78 -12.46 15.73
C LEU A 62 -14.44 -12.86 16.34
N HIS A 63 -14.40 -13.91 17.17
CA HIS A 63 -13.14 -14.37 17.75
C HIS A 63 -12.18 -14.94 16.68
N GLN A 64 -12.72 -15.57 15.64
CA GLN A 64 -11.91 -16.08 14.52
C GLN A 64 -11.21 -14.91 13.81
N ALA A 65 -11.94 -13.81 13.58
CA ALA A 65 -11.38 -12.60 13.00
C ALA A 65 -10.29 -11.98 13.88
N ARG A 66 -10.55 -11.82 15.19
CA ARG A 66 -9.57 -11.28 16.14
C ARG A 66 -8.26 -12.06 16.11
N ASP A 67 -8.36 -13.38 16.18
CA ASP A 67 -7.20 -14.26 16.26
C ASP A 67 -6.45 -14.25 14.92
N PHE A 68 -7.18 -14.28 13.79
CA PHE A 68 -6.62 -14.15 12.45
C PHE A 68 -5.79 -12.88 12.29
N PHE A 69 -6.38 -11.70 12.48
CA PHE A 69 -5.68 -10.43 12.28
C PHE A 69 -4.59 -10.18 13.32
N GLY A 70 -4.78 -10.63 14.57
CA GLY A 70 -3.77 -10.56 15.62
C GLY A 70 -2.47 -11.25 15.20
N GLU A 71 -2.59 -12.47 14.66
CA GLU A 71 -1.46 -13.22 14.15
C GLU A 71 -0.77 -12.52 12.96
N ARG A 72 -1.54 -12.06 11.97
CA ARG A 72 -0.95 -11.43 10.77
C ARG A 72 -0.26 -10.12 11.10
N ARG A 73 -0.87 -9.27 11.95
CA ARG A 73 -0.22 -8.03 12.43
C ARG A 73 1.10 -8.31 13.13
N GLN A 74 1.16 -9.34 13.98
CA GLN A 74 2.40 -9.71 14.66
C GLN A 74 3.47 -10.20 13.69
N ARG A 75 3.11 -11.03 12.71
CA ARG A 75 4.03 -11.51 11.67
C ARG A 75 4.56 -10.36 10.82
N LEU A 76 3.69 -9.49 10.34
CA LEU A 76 4.06 -8.30 9.56
C LEU A 76 4.95 -7.35 10.36
N ALA A 77 4.59 -7.04 11.60
CA ALA A 77 5.38 -6.15 12.45
C ALA A 77 6.81 -6.68 12.66
N ARG A 78 6.97 -8.00 12.82
CA ARG A 78 8.29 -8.63 12.95
C ARG A 78 9.07 -8.57 11.64
N ALA A 79 8.45 -8.96 10.53
CA ALA A 79 9.11 -8.99 9.23
C ALA A 79 9.54 -7.59 8.75
N LEU A 80 8.75 -6.56 9.06
CA LEU A 80 9.03 -5.18 8.64
C LEU A 80 10.03 -4.46 9.54
N ALA A 81 10.17 -4.88 10.80
CA ALA A 81 11.06 -4.23 11.75
C ALA A 81 12.53 -4.25 11.29
N ASP A 82 12.96 -5.37 10.70
CA ASP A 82 14.32 -5.53 10.18
C ASP A 82 14.63 -4.56 9.02
N GLU A 83 13.59 -4.16 8.28
CA GLU A 83 13.66 -3.18 7.18
C GLU A 83 13.42 -1.73 7.65
N GLY A 84 13.25 -1.51 8.97
CA GLY A 84 12.94 -0.19 9.55
C GLY A 84 11.54 0.32 9.18
N ALA A 85 10.64 -0.57 8.77
CA ALA A 85 9.28 -0.27 8.34
C ALA A 85 8.25 -0.72 9.40
N GLY A 86 7.10 -0.05 9.41
CA GLY A 86 5.99 -0.36 10.31
C GLY A 86 4.64 -0.11 9.66
N LEU A 87 3.58 -0.47 10.37
CA LEU A 87 2.19 -0.29 9.93
C LEU A 87 1.50 0.80 10.73
N THR A 88 0.65 1.59 10.07
CA THR A 88 -0.27 2.50 10.74
C THR A 88 -1.64 2.51 10.05
N ASP A 89 -2.70 2.52 10.84
CA ASP A 89 -4.08 2.81 10.45
C ASP A 89 -4.41 4.31 10.60
N ARG A 90 -3.51 5.07 11.24
CA ARG A 90 -3.66 6.48 11.60
C ARG A 90 -2.43 7.26 11.11
N PRO A 91 -2.30 7.52 9.80
CA PRO A 91 -1.23 8.37 9.31
C PRO A 91 -1.32 9.76 9.95
N LYS A 92 -0.21 10.30 10.44
CA LYS A 92 -0.18 11.71 10.84
C LYS A 92 -0.50 12.57 9.61
N ARG A 93 -1.46 13.51 9.73
CA ARG A 93 -1.98 14.37 8.63
C ARG A 93 -0.90 15.01 7.75
N GLN A 94 0.31 15.18 8.26
CA GLN A 94 1.45 15.79 7.58
C GLN A 94 2.20 14.86 6.60
N CYS A 95 1.85 13.57 6.53
CA CYS A 95 2.53 12.59 5.67
C CYS A 95 1.90 12.45 4.28
N PHE A 96 0.69 12.98 4.06
CA PHE A 96 0.13 13.18 2.72
C PHE A 96 0.70 14.47 2.12
N GLY A 97 2.01 14.48 1.86
CA GLY A 97 2.72 15.63 1.31
C GLY A 97 2.67 15.68 -0.21
N GLY A 98 1.84 16.57 -0.76
CA GLY A 98 2.06 17.24 -2.05
C GLY A 98 1.67 16.48 -3.32
N TYR A 99 0.57 16.88 -3.95
CA TYR A 99 0.28 16.52 -5.35
C TYR A 99 1.33 17.16 -6.26
N ARG A 100 2.12 16.37 -6.98
CA ARG A 100 2.96 16.88 -8.08
C ARG A 100 2.14 16.80 -9.36
N VAL A 101 1.66 17.96 -9.83
CA VAL A 101 1.05 18.07 -11.16
C VAL A 101 2.13 17.79 -12.21
N ARG A 102 2.12 16.59 -12.81
CA ARG A 102 2.82 16.35 -14.07
C ARG A 102 2.00 17.00 -15.18
N ARG A 103 2.47 18.12 -15.72
CA ARG A 103 2.00 18.58 -17.03
C ARG A 103 2.62 17.64 -18.06
N THR A 104 1.77 16.94 -18.81
CA THR A 104 2.20 16.24 -20.02
C THR A 104 2.83 17.26 -20.96
N THR A 105 4.14 17.14 -21.22
CA THR A 105 4.72 17.72 -22.42
C THR A 105 4.13 16.93 -23.59
N ASP A 106 3.19 17.54 -24.31
CA ASP A 106 2.68 17.02 -25.56
C ASP A 106 3.87 16.83 -26.51
N HIS A 107 4.32 15.58 -26.65
CA HIS A 107 5.25 15.14 -27.69
C HIS A 107 4.46 14.97 -29.01
N ARG A 108 3.75 16.01 -29.44
CA ARG A 108 3.46 16.18 -30.86
C ARG A 108 4.67 16.82 -31.51
N ALA A 109 5.45 15.94 -32.14
CA ALA A 109 6.55 16.23 -33.03
C ALA A 109 6.32 17.51 -33.85
N ARG A 110 7.09 18.56 -33.55
CA ARG A 110 7.45 19.53 -34.57
C ARG A 110 8.35 18.80 -35.56
N GLN A 111 7.82 18.47 -36.73
CA GLN A 111 8.66 18.21 -37.88
C GLN A 111 9.49 19.48 -38.16
N PRO A 112 10.79 19.38 -38.43
CA PRO A 112 11.54 20.51 -38.95
C PRO A 112 11.08 20.77 -40.38
N GLU A 113 10.40 21.90 -40.62
CA GLU A 113 10.24 22.40 -41.99
C GLU A 113 11.63 22.73 -42.55
N GLN A 114 12.01 21.97 -43.57
CA GLN A 114 13.15 22.25 -44.42
C GLN A 114 12.89 23.58 -45.14
N SER A 115 13.65 24.62 -44.79
CA SER A 115 13.75 25.82 -45.62
C SER A 115 14.57 25.47 -46.86
N GLY A 116 13.87 25.05 -47.91
CA GLY A 116 14.38 24.96 -49.27
C GLY A 116 14.25 26.32 -49.97
N HIS A 117 15.34 26.71 -50.63
CA HIS A 117 15.58 27.94 -51.39
C HIS A 117 14.43 28.52 -52.22
N ARG A 118 14.38 29.86 -52.31
CA ARG A 118 14.32 30.56 -53.61
C ARG A 118 14.71 32.05 -53.52
N CYS A 119 15.60 32.43 -54.45
CA CYS A 119 16.08 33.74 -54.90
C CYS A 119 16.88 34.60 -53.92
#